data_AF-A0A3D8LET6-F1
#
_entry.id   AF-A0A3D8LET6-F1
#
_cell.length_a   1.000
_cell.length_b   1.000
_cell.length_c   1.000
_cell.angle_alpha   90.00
_cell.angle_beta   90.00
_cell.angle_gamma   90.00
#
_symmetry.space_group_name_H-M   'P 1'
#
loop_
_entity.id
_entity.type
_entity.pdbx_description
1 polymer ?
#
loop_
_entity_poly.entity_id
_entity_poly.type
_entity_poly.pdbx_seq_one_letter_code
_entity_poly.pdbx_strand_id
1 'polypeptide(L)'
;MELKQSEAEQQELLLQLRETQRKLEERNTQLELINQVGNMLTSELELDKVVQNVTDIATQISKAKFGALFYKKYNEEGEEYTLYALSGARHEDFAHLPVIRHTPILDPTL
;
A
#
# COMPACT_ATOMS: atom_id res chain seq x y z
N MET A 1 -26.55 22.61 -39.31
CA MET A 1 -25.84 23.08 -38.10
C MET A 1 -26.13 22.15 -36.93
N GLU A 2 -27.40 21.73 -36.76
CA GLU A 2 -27.89 20.84 -35.68
C GLU A 2 -27.23 19.45 -35.63
N LEU A 3 -26.94 18.82 -36.78
CA LEU A 3 -26.29 17.49 -36.78
C LEU A 3 -24.88 17.50 -36.15
N LYS A 4 -24.07 18.54 -36.44
CA LYS A 4 -22.73 18.70 -35.86
C LYS A 4 -22.78 19.00 -34.36
N GLN A 5 -23.87 19.61 -33.91
CA GLN A 5 -24.08 19.95 -32.51
C GLN A 5 -24.48 18.70 -31.71
N SER A 6 -25.32 17.85 -32.29
CA SER A 6 -25.68 16.54 -31.72
C SER A 6 -24.50 15.56 -31.66
N GLU A 7 -23.63 15.53 -32.68
CA GLU A 7 -22.40 14.72 -32.66
C GLU A 7 -21.42 15.18 -31.58
N ALA A 8 -21.27 16.50 -31.38
CA ALA A 8 -20.41 17.05 -30.34
C ALA A 8 -20.92 16.72 -28.93
N GLU A 9 -22.23 16.84 -28.68
CA GLU A 9 -22.85 16.45 -27.41
C GLU A 9 -22.70 14.94 -27.14
N GLN A 10 -22.86 14.10 -28.17
CA GLN A 10 -22.63 12.65 -28.03
C GLN A 10 -21.17 12.32 -27.72
N GLN A 11 -20.21 13.02 -28.33
CA GLN A 11 -18.80 12.84 -28.03
C GLN A 11 -18.44 13.27 -26.61
N GLU A 12 -18.99 14.39 -26.15
CA GLU A 12 -18.78 14.89 -24.79
C GLU A 12 -19.36 13.93 -23.74
N LEU A 13 -20.58 13.43 -23.97
CA LEU A 13 -21.19 12.43 -23.11
C LEU A 13 -20.36 11.14 -23.05
N LEU A 14 -19.82 10.69 -24.19
CA LEU A 14 -19.00 9.48 -24.25
C LEU A 14 -17.66 9.63 -23.50
N LEU A 15 -17.08 10.84 -23.53
CA LEU A 15 -15.90 11.18 -22.73
C LEU A 15 -16.21 11.18 -21.23
N GLN A 16 -17.31 11.82 -20.82
CA GLN A 16 -17.75 11.83 -19.42
C GLN A 16 -18.04 10.41 -18.90
N LEU A 17 -18.65 9.57 -19.73
CA LEU A 17 -18.93 8.18 -19.38
C LEU A 17 -17.62 7.40 -19.14
N ARG A 18 -16.66 7.53 -20.05
CA ARG A 18 -15.33 6.91 -19.93
C ARG A 18 -14.58 7.38 -18.68
N GLU A 19 -14.60 8.66 -18.38
CA GLU A 19 -13.97 9.18 -17.17
C GLU A 19 -14.62 8.65 -15.90
N THR A 20 -15.95 8.59 -15.88
CA THR A 20 -16.70 8.06 -14.74
C THR A 20 -16.41 6.58 -14.54
N GLN A 21 -16.37 5.81 -15.63
CA GLN A 21 -16.06 4.39 -15.60
C GLN A 21 -14.63 4.14 -15.10
N ARG A 22 -13.66 4.91 -15.58
CA ARG A 22 -12.26 4.86 -15.10
C ARG A 22 -12.17 5.14 -13.60
N LYS A 23 -12.86 6.17 -13.11
CA LYS A 23 -12.92 6.49 -11.67
C LYS A 23 -13.58 5.37 -10.86
N LEU A 24 -14.60 4.71 -11.41
CA LEU A 24 -15.26 3.58 -10.77
C LEU A 24 -14.33 2.37 -10.66
N GLU A 25 -13.61 2.05 -11.74
CA GLU A 25 -12.63 0.95 -11.77
C GLU A 25 -11.48 1.19 -10.79
N GLU A 26 -10.96 2.42 -10.72
CA GLU A 26 -9.94 2.81 -9.74
C GLU A 26 -10.45 2.61 -8.30
N ARG A 27 -11.69 3.04 -8.00
CA ARG A 27 -12.31 2.85 -6.68
C ARG A 27 -12.57 1.40 -6.34
N ASN A 28 -13.05 0.59 -7.28
CA ASN A 28 -13.26 -0.84 -7.07
C ASN A 28 -11.94 -1.55 -6.78
N THR A 29 -10.90 -1.26 -7.56
CA THR A 29 -9.56 -1.83 -7.33
C THR A 29 -9.04 -1.49 -5.94
N GLN A 30 -9.24 -0.24 -5.48
CA GLN A 30 -8.88 0.15 -4.12
C GLN A 30 -9.67 -0.60 -3.05
N LEU A 31 -10.98 -0.75 -3.22
CA LEU A 31 -11.83 -1.49 -2.28
C LEU A 31 -11.51 -2.98 -2.23
N GLU A 32 -11.20 -3.60 -3.37
CA GLU A 32 -10.76 -4.99 -3.46
C GLU A 32 -9.45 -5.20 -2.69
N LEU A 33 -8.47 -4.33 -2.89
CA LEU A 33 -7.20 -4.38 -2.16
C LEU A 33 -7.42 -4.22 -0.64
N ILE A 34 -8.26 -3.27 -0.22
CA ILE A 34 -8.57 -3.06 1.21
C ILE A 34 -9.26 -4.30 1.81
N ASN A 35 -10.24 -4.89 1.11
CA ASN A 35 -10.91 -6.10 1.56
C ASN A 35 -9.95 -7.29 1.63
N GLN A 36 -9.03 -7.40 0.67
CA GLN A 36 -8.00 -8.44 0.68
C GLN A 36 -7.07 -8.28 1.89
N VAL A 37 -6.64 -7.05 2.22
CA VAL A 37 -5.87 -6.77 3.45
C VAL A 37 -6.66 -7.18 4.69
N GLY A 38 -7.91 -6.76 4.81
CA GLY A 38 -8.76 -7.04 5.98
C GLY A 38 -8.99 -8.55 6.19
N ASN A 39 -9.21 -9.29 5.11
CA ASN A 39 -9.36 -10.74 5.17
C ASN A 39 -8.04 -11.45 5.52
N MET A 40 -6.91 -10.93 5.04
CA MET A 40 -5.61 -11.50 5.37
C MET A 40 -5.22 -11.24 6.83
N LEU A 41 -5.45 -10.03 7.33
CA LEU A 41 -5.18 -9.67 8.73
C LEU A 41 -5.96 -10.55 9.72
N THR A 42 -7.15 -11.00 9.32
CA THR A 42 -8.04 -11.81 10.16
C THR A 42 -7.77 -13.31 10.07
N SER A 43 -7.00 -13.78 9.07
CA SER A 43 -6.77 -15.22 8.80
C SER A 43 -5.34 -15.70 9.02
N GLU A 44 -4.34 -14.81 9.01
CA GLU A 44 -2.93 -15.20 9.05
C GLU A 44 -2.34 -15.01 10.47
N LEU A 45 -2.08 -16.12 11.17
CA LEU A 45 -1.43 -16.15 12.50
C LEU A 45 0.08 -15.87 12.45
N GLU A 46 0.65 -15.76 11.25
CA GLU A 46 2.07 -15.49 11.03
C GLU A 46 2.28 -13.99 10.77
N LEU A 47 2.65 -13.26 11.83
CA LEU A 47 2.91 -11.83 11.81
C LEU A 47 3.82 -11.39 10.65
N ASP A 48 4.82 -12.21 10.31
CA ASP A 48 5.77 -11.91 9.24
C ASP A 48 5.10 -11.82 7.87
N LYS A 49 4.15 -12.71 7.56
CA LYS A 49 3.38 -12.67 6.30
C LYS A 49 2.42 -11.49 6.27
N VAL A 50 1.77 -11.20 7.41
CA VAL A 50 0.88 -10.04 7.53
C VAL A 50 1.66 -8.76 7.26
N VAL A 51 2.81 -8.59 7.91
CA VAL A 51 3.65 -7.41 7.78
C VAL A 51 4.19 -7.25 6.35
N GLN A 52 4.62 -8.35 5.71
CA GLN A 52 5.06 -8.31 4.32
C GLN A 52 3.93 -7.85 3.38
N ASN A 53 2.76 -8.48 3.46
CA ASN A 53 1.66 -8.15 2.54
C ASN A 53 1.09 -6.76 2.77
N VAL A 54 1.01 -6.28 4.01
CA VAL A 54 0.65 -4.88 4.30
C VAL A 54 1.66 -3.93 3.69
N THR A 55 2.96 -4.23 3.78
CA THR A 55 4.02 -3.41 3.19
C THR A 55 3.92 -3.36 1.67
N ASP A 56 3.65 -4.50 1.02
CA ASP A 56 3.46 -4.59 -0.43
C ASP A 56 2.25 -3.77 -0.90
N ILE A 57 1.11 -3.94 -0.24
CA ILE A 57 -0.14 -3.24 -0.60
C ILE A 57 -0.02 -1.74 -0.35
N ALA A 58 0.58 -1.31 0.77
CA ALA A 58 0.82 0.10 1.05
C ALA A 58 1.75 0.74 0.00
N THR A 59 2.77 0.02 -0.46
CA THR A 59 3.70 0.46 -1.51
C THR A 59 2.97 0.63 -2.84
N GLN A 60 2.12 -0.33 -3.21
CA GLN A 60 1.32 -0.27 -4.43
C GLN A 60 0.31 0.90 -4.41
N ILE A 61 -0.44 1.04 -3.32
CA ILE A 61 -1.47 2.10 -3.18
C ILE A 61 -0.83 3.49 -3.20
N SER A 62 0.31 3.66 -2.53
CA SER A 62 1.06 4.92 -2.53
C SER A 62 1.76 5.23 -3.86
N LYS A 63 1.81 4.27 -4.80
CA LYS A 63 2.57 4.34 -6.05
C LYS A 63 4.05 4.60 -5.82
N ALA A 64 4.58 4.16 -4.68
CA ALA A 64 5.98 4.27 -4.35
C ALA A 64 6.80 3.24 -5.14
N LYS A 65 8.07 3.55 -5.42
CA LYS A 65 9.01 2.59 -6.01
C LYS A 65 9.44 1.51 -5.03
N PHE A 66 9.50 1.87 -3.76
CA PHE A 66 9.96 1.03 -2.66
C PHE A 66 9.13 1.33 -1.41
N GLY A 67 8.92 0.33 -0.58
CA GLY A 67 8.35 0.50 0.76
C GLY A 67 9.07 -0.38 1.78
N ALA A 68 9.11 0.11 3.01
CA ALA A 68 9.75 -0.58 4.12
C ALA A 68 8.93 -0.40 5.39
N LEU A 69 8.71 -1.50 6.11
CA LEU A 69 8.13 -1.48 7.45
C LEU A 69 9.12 -2.08 8.43
N PHE A 70 9.39 -1.34 9.50
CA PHE A 70 10.30 -1.76 10.58
C PHE A 70 9.50 -1.88 11.86
N TYR A 71 9.61 -3.02 12.53
CA TYR A 71 9.06 -3.20 13.86
C TYR A 71 10.04 -3.98 14.73
N LYS A 72 9.99 -3.69 16.04
CA LYS A 72 10.80 -4.40 17.02
C LYS A 72 10.08 -5.67 17.45
N LYS A 73 10.84 -6.76 17.57
CA LYS A 73 10.42 -7.98 18.25
C LYS A 73 11.48 -8.34 19.29
N TYR A 74 11.04 -8.93 20.38
CA TYR A 74 11.92 -9.44 21.43
C TYR A 74 12.01 -10.95 21.26
N ASN A 75 13.21 -11.53 21.36
CA ASN A 75 13.37 -12.98 21.42
C ASN A 75 13.07 -13.48 22.84
N GLU A 76 13.12 -14.80 23.05
CA GLU A 76 12.89 -15.41 24.37
C GLU A 76 13.93 -14.96 25.42
N GLU A 77 15.09 -14.45 24.96
CA GLU A 77 16.17 -13.92 25.79
C GLU A 77 16.03 -12.41 26.06
N GLY A 78 14.99 -11.75 25.51
CA GLY A 78 14.73 -10.32 25.67
C GLY A 78 15.58 -9.42 24.77
N GLU A 79 16.32 -9.97 23.82
CA GLU A 79 17.07 -9.20 22.84
C GLU A 79 16.12 -8.64 21.76
N GLU A 80 16.27 -7.34 21.49
CA GLU A 80 15.57 -6.66 20.42
C GLU A 80 16.14 -7.07 19.06
N TYR A 81 15.33 -7.69 18.21
CA TYR A 81 15.63 -7.85 16.81
C TYR A 81 14.61 -7.10 15.96
N THR A 82 15.11 -6.33 15.00
CA THR A 82 14.28 -5.56 14.07
C THR A 82 13.94 -6.45 12.88
N LEU A 83 12.67 -6.84 12.76
CA LEU A 83 12.17 -7.46 11.54
C LEU A 83 11.75 -6.34 10.58
N TYR A 84 12.18 -6.50 9.33
CA TYR A 84 11.86 -5.58 8.25
C TYR A 84 11.10 -6.33 7.15
N ALA A 85 10.00 -5.75 6.69
CA ALA A 85 9.42 -6.09 5.41
C ALA A 85 9.87 -5.05 4.38
N LEU A 86 10.24 -5.52 3.19
CA LEU A 86 10.68 -4.69 2.08
C LEU A 86 9.84 -5.02 0.85
N SER A 87 9.41 -3.97 0.15
CA SER A 87 8.70 -4.09 -1.12
C SER A 87 9.45 -3.33 -2.21
N GLY A 88 9.60 -3.95 -3.38
CA GLY A 88 10.24 -3.35 -4.55
C GLY A 88 11.76 -3.27 -4.50
N ALA A 89 12.42 -3.64 -3.40
CA ALA A 89 13.88 -3.57 -3.22
C ALA A 89 14.46 -4.87 -2.64
N ARG A 90 15.74 -5.12 -2.89
CA ARG A 90 16.47 -6.21 -2.24
C ARG A 90 16.96 -5.77 -0.87
N HIS A 91 17.21 -6.73 -0.01
CA HIS A 91 17.67 -6.46 1.33
C HIS A 91 19.00 -5.66 1.37
N GLU A 92 19.92 -5.98 0.45
CA GLU A 92 21.20 -5.28 0.25
C GLU A 92 21.03 -3.78 -0.05
N ASP A 93 19.94 -3.43 -0.72
CA ASP A 93 19.64 -2.05 -1.12
C ASP A 93 19.26 -1.17 0.10
N PHE A 94 18.97 -1.79 1.25
CA PHE A 94 18.62 -1.11 2.51
C PHE A 94 19.64 -1.36 3.64
N ALA A 95 20.57 -2.29 3.48
CA ALA A 95 21.59 -2.66 4.49
C ALA A 95 22.53 -1.51 4.89
N HIS A 96 22.63 -0.49 4.05
CA HIS A 96 23.48 0.69 4.25
C HIS A 96 22.71 1.92 4.75
N LEU A 97 21.38 1.82 4.89
CA LEU A 97 20.61 2.88 5.52
C LEU A 97 20.91 2.93 7.02
N PRO A 98 21.04 4.13 7.61
CA PRO A 98 21.28 4.24 9.03
C PRO A 98 20.14 3.58 9.81
N VAL A 99 20.50 2.75 10.78
CA VAL A 99 19.54 2.18 11.75
C VAL A 99 18.72 3.33 12.32
N ILE A 100 17.38 3.16 12.36
CA ILE A 100 16.47 4.15 12.92
C ILE A 100 16.97 4.48 14.34
N ARG A 101 17.41 5.73 14.54
CA ARG A 101 17.87 6.15 15.87
C ARG A 101 16.71 6.08 16.83
N HIS A 102 16.94 5.49 17.99
CA HIS A 102 15.97 5.52 19.07
C HIS A 102 15.71 6.98 19.44
N THR A 103 14.54 7.47 19.07
CA THR A 103 14.08 8.82 19.41
C THR A 103 12.80 8.67 20.23
N PRO A 104 12.63 9.44 21.33
CA PRO A 104 11.45 9.31 22.21
C PRO A 104 10.09 9.42 21.50
N ILE A 105 10.04 10.06 20.33
CA ILE A 105 8.84 10.14 19.48
C ILE A 105 8.39 8.77 18.90
N LEU A 106 9.27 7.77 18.92
CA LEU A 106 9.01 6.40 18.45
C LEU A 106 8.74 5.44 19.61
N ASP A 107 8.68 5.93 20.85
CA ASP A 107 8.36 5.10 22.00
C ASP A 107 6.87 4.68 21.94
N PRO A 108 6.52 3.49 22.44
CA PRO A 108 5.14 3.04 22.50
C PRO A 108 4.28 4.06 23.23
N THR A 109 3.23 4.54 22.57
CA THR A 109 2.18 5.32 23.24
C THR A 109 1.30 4.37 24.05
N LEU A 110 1.19 4.63 25.36
CA LEU A 110 0.26 3.99 26.29
C LEU A 110 -1.20 4.30 25.94
#